data_AF-A0AAV6ULH0-F1
#
_entry.id   AF-A0AAV6ULH0-F1
#
_cell.length_a   1.000
_cell.length_b   1.000
_cell.length_c   1.000
_cell.angle_alpha   90.00
_cell.angle_beta   90.00
_cell.angle_gamma   90.00
#
_symmetry.space_group_name_H-M   'P 1'
#
loop_
_entity.id
_entity.type
_entity.pdbx_description
1 polymer ?
#
loop_
_entity_poly.entity_id
_entity_poly.type
_entity_poly.pdbx_seq_one_letter_code
_entity_poly.pdbx_strand_id
1 'polypeptide(L)'
;MSSSEIHKEFTAKIADLEAKYTQVLEEKKKIAAEEQMSREAKKNLEETKDSLLQEKMKREEIVKDREAQLQALQEEVNRMQTNFTLHKQELQKKLDVSQLELEAAQELKRQLELQHSVLEELQQELHNSEEKCKSLEEQVKTMTVLTSDNSTMSKKLEEFEKREDEKNKKIASLTEEYEDLEESLKGYQSSLNSKKEECTSLNEKLKDLKRELESKDALQKSIKSLEQENILLKFEVDKLEKAKSEKNANQPAGATTNSSDAEERETLQSQVDFLNSIIVDMKQKNENLQLEVEALKMAPVEIDLNLNSVEKKLAPRLFCDICDVFDLHETDDCPKQESFIADEEVPHLLPQGARKMEERPYCNTCEIFGHWTYDCQAEEEY
;
A
#
# COMPACT_ATOMS: atom_id res chain seq x y z
N MET A 1 -197.02 3.90 35.41
CA MET A 1 -196.36 3.42 34.18
C MET A 1 -196.99 2.11 33.79
N SER A 2 -197.44 1.99 32.55
CA SER A 2 -198.06 0.77 32.03
C SER A 2 -197.07 -0.40 32.14
N SER A 3 -197.54 -1.63 32.36
CA SER A 3 -196.68 -2.84 32.39
C SER A 3 -195.73 -2.92 31.16
N SER A 4 -196.10 -2.27 30.05
CA SER A 4 -195.28 -2.11 28.85
C SER A 4 -194.03 -1.22 29.01
N GLU A 5 -194.05 -0.19 29.86
CA GLU A 5 -192.91 0.74 30.06
C GLU A 5 -191.86 0.17 31.00
N ILE A 6 -192.28 -0.50 32.08
CA ILE A 6 -191.37 -1.20 33.00
C ILE A 6 -190.65 -2.33 32.26
N HIS A 7 -191.38 -3.06 31.42
CA HIS A 7 -190.76 -4.09 30.58
C HIS A 7 -189.73 -3.49 29.62
N LYS A 8 -189.99 -2.34 28.99
CA LYS A 8 -189.02 -1.66 28.11
C LYS A 8 -187.76 -1.21 28.86
N GLU A 9 -187.89 -0.69 30.07
CA GLU A 9 -186.74 -0.23 30.87
C GLU A 9 -185.87 -1.41 31.37
N PHE A 10 -186.49 -2.50 31.80
CA PHE A 10 -185.76 -3.73 32.13
C PHE A 10 -185.12 -4.37 30.89
N THR A 11 -185.79 -4.38 29.73
CA THR A 11 -185.19 -4.86 28.48
C THR A 11 -184.01 -3.98 28.06
N ALA A 12 -184.06 -2.65 28.26
CA ALA A 12 -182.94 -1.75 28.01
C ALA A 12 -181.75 -1.97 28.96
N LYS A 13 -182.00 -2.18 30.26
CA LYS A 13 -180.96 -2.50 31.25
C LYS A 13 -180.32 -3.88 31.01
N ILE A 14 -181.11 -4.87 30.61
CA ILE A 14 -180.59 -6.19 30.22
C ILE A 14 -179.72 -6.06 28.98
N ALA A 15 -180.16 -5.32 27.95
CA ALA A 15 -179.35 -5.07 26.76
C ALA A 15 -178.05 -4.30 27.04
N ASP A 16 -178.06 -3.31 27.95
CA ASP A 16 -176.86 -2.58 28.37
C ASP A 16 -175.90 -3.46 29.19
N LEU A 17 -176.42 -4.32 30.07
CA LEU A 17 -175.61 -5.30 30.80
C LEU A 17 -175.04 -6.37 29.87
N GLU A 18 -175.80 -6.83 28.89
CA GLU A 18 -175.33 -7.73 27.84
C GLU A 18 -174.23 -7.09 27.00
N ALA A 19 -174.37 -5.81 26.63
CA ALA A 19 -173.35 -5.05 25.91
C ALA A 19 -172.07 -4.82 26.73
N LYS A 20 -172.19 -4.53 28.03
CA LYS A 20 -171.04 -4.42 28.95
C LYS A 20 -170.38 -5.78 29.17
N TYR A 21 -171.17 -6.85 29.29
CA TYR A 21 -170.65 -8.20 29.45
C TYR A 21 -169.91 -8.67 28.19
N THR A 22 -170.44 -8.40 26.99
CA THR A 22 -169.73 -8.68 25.74
C THR A 22 -168.47 -7.83 25.61
N GLN A 23 -168.49 -6.55 25.99
CA GLN A 23 -167.30 -5.70 26.02
C GLN A 23 -166.22 -6.26 26.96
N VAL A 24 -166.58 -6.64 28.18
CA VAL A 24 -165.63 -7.24 29.15
C VAL A 24 -165.08 -8.58 28.65
N LEU A 25 -165.90 -9.39 27.96
CA LEU A 25 -165.43 -10.62 27.32
C LEU A 25 -164.45 -10.34 26.17
N GLU A 26 -164.71 -9.31 25.35
CA GLU A 26 -163.82 -8.85 24.27
C GLU A 26 -162.48 -8.36 24.85
N GLU A 27 -162.53 -7.53 25.90
CA GLU A 27 -161.35 -7.03 26.61
C GLU A 27 -160.57 -8.16 27.28
N LYS A 28 -161.24 -9.13 27.92
CA LYS A 28 -160.60 -10.32 28.50
C LYS A 28 -159.90 -11.16 27.43
N LYS A 29 -160.51 -11.34 26.25
CA LYS A 29 -159.87 -12.03 25.12
C LYS A 29 -158.64 -11.26 24.62
N LYS A 30 -158.73 -9.94 24.53
CA LYS A 30 -157.62 -9.08 24.12
C LYS A 30 -156.46 -9.14 25.11
N ILE A 31 -156.74 -9.03 26.42
CA ILE A 31 -155.73 -9.15 27.48
C ILE A 31 -155.10 -10.54 27.47
N ALA A 32 -155.88 -11.60 27.31
CA ALA A 32 -155.34 -12.96 27.23
C ALA A 32 -154.42 -13.16 26.01
N ALA A 33 -154.78 -12.58 24.86
CA ALA A 33 -153.93 -12.58 23.67
C ALA A 33 -152.65 -11.76 23.89
N GLU A 34 -152.74 -10.57 24.48
CA GLU A 34 -151.58 -9.74 24.84
C GLU A 34 -150.67 -10.43 25.86
N GLU A 35 -151.22 -11.12 26.86
CA GLU A 35 -150.47 -11.90 27.84
C GLU A 35 -149.77 -13.09 27.17
N GLN A 36 -150.45 -13.81 26.27
CA GLN A 36 -149.84 -14.89 25.50
C GLN A 36 -148.69 -14.37 24.63
N MET A 37 -148.91 -13.29 23.88
CA MET A 37 -147.88 -12.63 23.07
C MET A 37 -146.70 -12.17 23.94
N SER A 38 -146.96 -11.63 25.13
CA SER A 38 -145.92 -11.23 26.09
C SER A 38 -145.13 -12.43 26.62
N ARG A 39 -145.79 -13.55 26.92
CA ARG A 39 -145.13 -14.80 27.34
C ARG A 39 -144.25 -15.38 26.23
N GLU A 40 -144.75 -15.42 25.00
CA GLU A 40 -143.98 -15.87 23.82
C GLU A 40 -142.79 -14.95 23.55
N ALA A 41 -142.98 -13.64 23.61
CA ALA A 41 -141.89 -12.67 23.48
C ALA A 41 -140.83 -12.85 24.58
N LYS A 42 -141.24 -13.09 25.83
CA LYS A 42 -140.32 -13.36 26.94
C LYS A 42 -139.53 -14.65 26.73
N LYS A 43 -140.18 -15.71 26.21
CA LYS A 43 -139.50 -16.98 25.90
C LYS A 43 -138.45 -16.79 24.80
N ASN A 44 -138.82 -16.11 23.71
CA ASN A 44 -137.89 -15.79 22.63
C ASN A 44 -136.72 -14.92 23.12
N LEU A 45 -137.00 -13.97 24.03
CA LEU A 45 -135.96 -13.13 24.62
C LEU A 45 -134.99 -13.94 25.49
N GLU A 46 -135.47 -14.93 26.26
CA GLU A 46 -134.58 -15.79 27.06
C GLU A 46 -133.74 -16.70 26.15
N GLU A 47 -134.34 -17.30 25.11
CA GLU A 47 -133.62 -18.14 24.14
C GLU A 47 -132.53 -17.35 23.38
N THR A 48 -132.83 -16.12 22.97
CA THR A 48 -131.84 -15.24 22.32
C THR A 48 -130.73 -14.81 23.29
N LYS A 49 -131.08 -14.52 24.55
CA LYS A 49 -130.09 -14.19 25.59
C LYS A 49 -129.15 -15.36 25.88
N ASP A 50 -129.68 -16.59 25.98
CA ASP A 50 -128.88 -17.80 26.20
C ASP A 50 -127.96 -18.07 25.00
N SER A 51 -128.46 -17.91 23.78
CA SER A 51 -127.66 -18.02 22.55
C SER A 51 -126.53 -16.99 22.52
N LEU A 52 -126.82 -15.72 22.85
CA LEU A 52 -125.82 -14.65 22.93
C LEU A 52 -124.77 -14.91 24.02
N LEU A 53 -125.18 -15.47 25.17
CA LEU A 53 -124.25 -15.82 26.25
C LEU A 53 -123.29 -16.94 25.80
N GLN A 54 -123.81 -17.97 25.14
CA GLN A 54 -122.98 -19.04 24.58
C GLN A 54 -122.01 -18.52 23.51
N GLU A 55 -122.47 -17.65 22.61
CA GLU A 55 -121.58 -17.02 21.62
C GLU A 55 -120.51 -16.16 22.27
N LYS A 56 -120.87 -15.38 23.30
CA LYS A 56 -119.92 -14.56 24.06
C LYS A 56 -118.83 -15.43 24.69
N MET A 57 -119.21 -16.54 25.34
CA MET A 57 -118.24 -17.48 25.94
C MET A 57 -117.29 -18.07 24.90
N LYS A 58 -117.81 -18.51 23.73
CA LYS A 58 -116.98 -19.03 22.63
C LYS A 58 -116.03 -17.97 22.08
N ARG A 59 -116.48 -16.72 21.94
CA ARG A 59 -115.63 -15.61 21.48
C ARG A 59 -114.54 -15.29 22.50
N GLU A 60 -114.86 -15.29 23.79
CA GLU A 60 -113.87 -15.09 24.86
C GLU A 60 -112.79 -16.18 24.87
N GLU A 61 -113.17 -17.44 24.60
CA GLU A 61 -112.20 -18.54 24.48
C GLU A 61 -111.28 -18.38 23.28
N ILE A 62 -111.82 -18.01 22.10
CA ILE A 62 -111.02 -17.72 20.89
C ILE A 62 -110.07 -16.54 21.11
N VAL A 63 -110.52 -15.49 21.82
CA VAL A 63 -109.66 -14.34 22.13
C VAL A 63 -108.51 -14.77 23.04
N LYS A 64 -108.77 -15.57 24.08
CA LYS A 64 -107.72 -16.10 24.96
C LYS A 64 -106.70 -16.97 24.20
N ASP A 65 -107.16 -17.85 23.32
CA ASP A 65 -106.27 -18.68 22.49
C ASP A 65 -105.41 -17.83 21.55
N ARG A 66 -106.00 -16.81 20.91
CA ARG A 66 -105.25 -15.86 20.07
C ARG A 66 -104.26 -15.02 20.87
N GLU A 67 -104.63 -14.56 22.06
CA GLU A 67 -103.73 -13.82 22.94
C GLU A 67 -102.53 -14.70 23.36
N ALA A 68 -102.76 -15.97 23.69
CA ALA A 68 -101.70 -16.92 24.00
C ALA A 68 -100.78 -17.18 22.79
N GLN A 69 -101.34 -17.34 21.59
CA GLN A 69 -100.56 -17.50 20.35
C GLN A 69 -99.74 -16.25 20.01
N LEU A 70 -100.32 -15.05 20.18
CA LEU A 70 -99.61 -13.79 19.98
C LEU A 70 -98.46 -13.64 20.97
N GLN A 71 -98.67 -14.01 22.24
CA GLN A 71 -97.61 -13.99 23.24
C GLN A 71 -96.48 -14.97 22.89
N ALA A 72 -96.81 -16.21 22.49
CA ALA A 72 -95.81 -17.20 22.09
C ALA A 72 -95.00 -16.74 20.86
N LEU A 73 -95.66 -16.17 19.85
CA LEU A 73 -94.99 -15.59 18.68
C LEU A 73 -94.12 -14.40 19.06
N GLN A 74 -94.57 -13.54 19.98
CA GLN A 74 -93.78 -12.41 20.46
C GLN A 74 -92.51 -12.88 21.19
N GLU A 75 -92.62 -13.91 22.02
CA GLU A 75 -91.48 -14.54 22.69
C GLU A 75 -90.50 -15.17 21.68
N GLU A 76 -91.00 -15.80 20.63
CA GLU A 76 -90.18 -16.39 19.58
C GLU A 76 -89.46 -15.33 18.74
N VAL A 77 -90.15 -14.24 18.37
CA VAL A 77 -89.55 -13.08 17.70
C VAL A 77 -88.47 -12.45 18.57
N ASN A 78 -88.74 -12.23 19.86
CA ASN A 78 -87.76 -11.68 20.80
C ASN A 78 -86.54 -12.62 20.91
N ARG A 79 -86.76 -13.94 21.00
CA ARG A 79 -85.68 -14.94 21.02
C ARG A 79 -84.86 -14.88 19.74
N MET A 80 -85.48 -14.84 18.57
CA MET A 80 -84.77 -14.71 17.29
C MET A 80 -83.97 -13.41 17.20
N GLN A 81 -84.53 -12.28 17.65
CA GLN A 81 -83.82 -11.00 17.69
C GLN A 81 -82.59 -11.05 18.61
N THR A 82 -82.70 -11.66 19.79
CA THR A 82 -81.56 -11.85 20.70
C THR A 82 -80.50 -12.76 20.08
N ASN A 83 -80.88 -13.86 19.43
CA ASN A 83 -79.93 -14.74 18.76
C ASN A 83 -79.22 -14.04 17.60
N PHE A 84 -79.97 -13.27 16.79
CA PHE A 84 -79.40 -12.52 15.67
C PHE A 84 -78.40 -11.47 16.13
N THR A 85 -78.72 -10.73 17.21
CA THR A 85 -77.80 -9.75 17.79
C THR A 85 -76.54 -10.41 18.37
N LEU A 86 -76.67 -11.55 19.05
CA LEU A 86 -75.54 -12.33 19.55
C LEU A 86 -74.66 -12.85 18.40
N HIS A 87 -75.24 -13.44 17.35
CA HIS A 87 -74.49 -13.91 16.18
C HIS A 87 -73.79 -12.76 15.45
N LYS A 88 -74.44 -11.61 15.32
CA LYS A 88 -73.81 -10.41 14.74
C LYS A 88 -72.59 -9.98 15.54
N GLN A 89 -72.69 -9.96 16.87
CA GLN A 89 -71.55 -9.63 17.74
C GLN A 89 -70.43 -10.67 17.66
N GLU A 90 -70.77 -11.96 17.59
CA GLU A 90 -69.78 -13.03 17.46
C GLU A 90 -69.05 -12.95 16.12
N LEU A 91 -69.77 -12.68 15.03
CA LEU A 91 -69.19 -12.50 13.71
C LEU A 91 -68.26 -11.28 13.68
N GLN A 92 -68.65 -10.18 14.33
CA GLN A 92 -67.79 -9.00 14.45
C GLN A 92 -66.50 -9.34 15.21
N LYS A 93 -66.59 -10.03 16.35
CA LYS A 93 -65.40 -10.46 17.11
C LYS A 93 -64.49 -11.36 16.27
N LYS A 94 -65.04 -12.30 15.50
CA LYS A 94 -64.25 -13.15 14.60
C LYS A 94 -63.58 -12.35 13.49
N LEU A 95 -64.25 -11.33 12.96
CA LEU A 95 -63.68 -10.42 11.97
C LEU A 95 -62.51 -9.63 12.56
N ASP A 96 -62.69 -9.06 13.76
CA ASP A 96 -61.65 -8.28 14.44
C ASP A 96 -60.42 -9.16 14.75
N VAL A 97 -60.63 -10.39 15.23
CA VAL A 97 -59.54 -11.36 15.46
C VAL A 97 -58.82 -11.71 14.16
N SER A 98 -59.56 -11.98 13.08
CA SER A 98 -58.96 -12.31 11.79
C SER A 98 -58.15 -11.14 11.21
N GLN A 99 -58.54 -9.89 11.47
CA GLN A 99 -57.77 -8.71 11.08
C GLN A 99 -56.45 -8.62 11.86
N LEU A 100 -56.50 -8.83 13.18
CA LEU A 100 -55.29 -8.85 14.01
C LEU A 100 -54.33 -10.00 13.62
N GLU A 101 -54.86 -11.18 13.30
CA GLU A 101 -54.06 -12.31 12.81
C GLU A 101 -53.39 -12.00 11.46
N LEU A 102 -54.09 -11.28 10.57
CA LEU A 102 -53.53 -10.85 9.28
C LEU A 102 -52.40 -9.84 9.48
N GLU A 103 -52.57 -8.85 10.35
CA GLU A 103 -51.54 -7.87 10.68
C GLU A 103 -50.30 -8.54 11.30
N ALA A 104 -50.51 -9.47 12.24
CA ALA A 104 -49.43 -10.25 12.84
C ALA A 104 -48.67 -11.10 11.80
N ALA A 105 -49.38 -11.72 10.86
CA ALA A 105 -48.77 -12.49 9.77
C ALA A 105 -47.97 -11.61 8.81
N GLN A 106 -48.45 -10.39 8.52
CA GLN A 106 -47.74 -9.42 7.68
C GLN A 106 -46.45 -8.93 8.36
N GLU A 107 -46.49 -8.63 9.66
CA GLU A 107 -45.29 -8.22 10.40
C GLU A 107 -44.27 -9.36 10.48
N LEU A 108 -44.72 -10.60 10.73
CA LEU A 108 -43.83 -11.76 10.70
C LEU A 108 -43.18 -11.95 9.33
N LYS A 109 -43.95 -11.76 8.25
CA LYS A 109 -43.41 -11.81 6.89
C LYS A 109 -42.35 -10.74 6.66
N ARG A 110 -42.59 -9.50 7.09
CA ARG A 110 -41.61 -8.39 6.99
C ARG A 110 -40.33 -8.70 7.78
N GLN A 111 -40.45 -9.28 8.97
CA GLN A 111 -39.30 -9.71 9.77
C GLN A 111 -38.50 -10.83 9.09
N LEU A 112 -39.19 -11.81 8.49
CA LEU A 112 -38.53 -12.86 7.71
C LEU A 112 -37.83 -12.30 6.48
N GLU A 113 -38.42 -11.36 5.75
CA GLU A 113 -37.78 -10.69 4.61
C GLU A 113 -36.51 -9.94 5.03
N LEU A 114 -36.56 -9.23 6.16
CA LEU A 114 -35.38 -8.56 6.73
C LEU A 114 -34.28 -9.56 7.12
N GLN A 115 -34.64 -10.67 7.78
CA GLN A 115 -33.69 -11.72 8.13
C GLN A 115 -33.05 -12.37 6.89
N HIS A 116 -33.82 -12.60 5.83
CA HIS A 116 -33.27 -13.12 4.57
C HIS A 116 -32.28 -12.13 3.93
N SER A 117 -32.60 -10.82 3.91
CA SER A 117 -31.68 -9.79 3.42
C SER A 117 -30.36 -9.78 4.18
N VAL A 118 -30.42 -9.82 5.52
CA VAL A 118 -29.21 -9.86 6.37
C VAL A 118 -28.41 -11.14 6.15
N LEU A 119 -29.08 -12.29 5.99
CA LEU A 119 -28.40 -13.56 5.69
C LEU A 119 -27.71 -13.53 4.32
N GLU A 120 -28.32 -12.91 3.31
CA GLU A 120 -27.73 -12.74 1.98
C GLU A 120 -26.50 -11.83 2.02
N GLU A 121 -26.57 -10.71 2.74
CA GLU A 121 -25.42 -9.83 2.98
C GLU A 121 -24.27 -10.55 3.70
N LEU A 122 -24.57 -11.29 4.77
CA LEU A 122 -23.58 -12.08 5.50
C LEU A 122 -22.96 -13.20 4.65
N GLN A 123 -23.75 -13.84 3.78
CA GLN A 123 -23.25 -14.84 2.84
C GLN A 123 -22.30 -14.22 1.82
N GLN A 124 -22.62 -13.03 1.30
CA GLN A 124 -21.75 -12.31 0.37
C GLN A 124 -20.45 -11.87 1.05
N GLU A 125 -20.52 -11.36 2.28
CA GLU A 125 -19.33 -10.96 3.05
C GLU A 125 -18.44 -12.15 3.37
N LEU A 126 -19.02 -13.29 3.77
CA LEU A 126 -18.29 -14.53 3.98
C LEU A 126 -17.58 -14.98 2.70
N HIS A 127 -18.28 -14.96 1.55
CA HIS A 127 -17.69 -15.33 0.27
C HIS A 127 -16.50 -14.42 -0.09
N ASN A 128 -16.66 -13.10 0.04
CA ASN A 128 -15.58 -12.14 -0.21
C ASN A 128 -14.38 -12.37 0.73
N SER A 129 -14.63 -12.69 2.00
CA SER A 129 -13.59 -13.00 2.98
C SER A 129 -12.84 -14.29 2.64
N GLU A 130 -13.54 -15.33 2.18
CA GLU A 130 -12.94 -16.58 1.72
C GLU A 130 -12.06 -16.37 0.48
N GLU A 131 -12.50 -15.57 -0.50
CA GLU A 131 -11.70 -15.22 -1.67
C GLU A 131 -10.43 -14.45 -1.29
N LYS A 132 -10.56 -13.48 -0.37
CA LYS A 132 -9.40 -12.73 0.16
C LYS A 132 -8.43 -13.66 0.88
N CYS A 133 -8.91 -14.61 1.68
CA CYS A 133 -8.06 -15.61 2.34
C CYS A 133 -7.32 -16.47 1.32
N LYS A 134 -7.99 -16.96 0.27
CA LYS A 134 -7.34 -17.73 -0.81
C LYS A 134 -6.25 -16.92 -1.52
N SER A 135 -6.50 -15.65 -1.81
CA SER A 135 -5.50 -14.75 -2.42
C SER A 135 -4.29 -14.55 -1.50
N LEU A 136 -4.52 -14.32 -0.20
CA LEU A 136 -3.44 -14.19 0.78
C LEU A 136 -2.64 -15.49 0.93
N GLU A 137 -3.30 -16.65 0.91
CA GLU A 137 -2.61 -17.95 0.92
C GLU A 137 -1.69 -18.13 -0.30
N GLU A 138 -2.13 -17.70 -1.48
CA GLU A 138 -1.32 -17.76 -2.70
C GLU A 138 -0.12 -16.80 -2.66
N GLN A 139 -0.33 -15.60 -2.11
CA GLN A 139 0.76 -14.64 -1.86
C GLN A 139 1.78 -15.19 -0.87
N VAL A 140 1.32 -15.82 0.22
CA VAL A 140 2.20 -16.47 1.21
C VAL A 140 3.00 -17.60 0.55
N LYS A 141 2.37 -18.46 -0.26
CA LYS A 141 3.08 -19.51 -1.01
C LYS A 141 4.16 -18.90 -1.90
N THR A 142 3.83 -17.87 -2.66
CA THR A 142 4.80 -17.16 -3.53
C THR A 142 5.95 -16.58 -2.72
N MET A 143 5.65 -15.93 -1.59
CA MET A 143 6.66 -15.36 -0.68
C MET A 143 7.59 -16.44 -0.10
N THR A 144 7.06 -17.61 0.26
CA THR A 144 7.89 -18.72 0.76
C THR A 144 8.85 -19.26 -0.30
N VAL A 145 8.42 -19.35 -1.56
CA VAL A 145 9.29 -19.73 -2.68
C VAL A 145 10.38 -18.68 -2.89
N LEU A 146 10.02 -17.40 -2.96
CA LEU A 146 11.00 -16.31 -3.09
C LEU A 146 12.00 -16.26 -1.93
N THR A 147 11.54 -16.52 -0.71
CA THR A 147 12.42 -16.59 0.48
C THR A 147 13.39 -17.76 0.37
N SER A 148 12.92 -18.92 -0.08
CA SER A 148 13.77 -20.08 -0.36
C SER A 148 14.80 -19.74 -1.45
N ASP A 149 14.38 -19.16 -2.57
CA ASP A 149 15.27 -18.78 -3.66
C ASP A 149 16.33 -17.77 -3.19
N ASN A 150 15.93 -16.73 -2.44
CA ASN A 150 16.86 -15.78 -1.84
C ASN A 150 17.87 -16.48 -0.92
N SER A 151 17.46 -17.47 -0.13
CA SER A 151 18.38 -18.24 0.71
C SER A 151 19.40 -19.05 -0.13
N THR A 152 18.97 -19.59 -1.27
CA THR A 152 19.88 -20.31 -2.18
C THR A 152 20.84 -19.36 -2.90
N MET A 153 20.37 -18.18 -3.30
CA MET A 153 21.23 -17.16 -3.92
C MET A 153 22.23 -16.60 -2.92
N SER A 154 21.82 -16.37 -1.67
CA SER A 154 22.73 -15.96 -0.59
C SER A 154 23.83 -17.00 -0.35
N LYS A 155 23.51 -18.30 -0.35
CA LYS A 155 24.53 -19.36 -0.27
C LYS A 155 25.49 -19.36 -1.46
N LYS A 156 24.98 -19.19 -2.67
CA LYS A 156 25.82 -19.08 -3.88
C LYS A 156 26.74 -17.87 -3.83
N LEU A 157 26.26 -16.74 -3.30
CA LEU A 157 27.06 -15.54 -3.11
C LEU A 157 28.24 -15.84 -2.17
N GLU A 158 27.97 -16.47 -1.02
CA GLU A 158 29.00 -16.86 -0.05
C GLU A 158 30.02 -17.85 -0.65
N GLU A 159 29.59 -18.77 -1.52
CA GLU A 159 30.49 -19.66 -2.26
C GLU A 159 31.37 -18.91 -3.27
N PHE A 160 30.82 -17.91 -3.96
CA PHE A 160 31.58 -17.08 -4.89
C PHE A 160 32.59 -16.18 -4.16
N GLU A 161 32.20 -15.58 -3.03
CA GLU A 161 33.11 -14.80 -2.18
C GLU A 161 34.28 -15.65 -1.68
N LYS A 162 34.02 -16.88 -1.19
CA LYS A 162 35.08 -17.81 -0.78
C LYS A 162 36.04 -18.15 -1.93
N ARG A 163 35.51 -18.39 -3.13
CA ARG A 163 36.31 -18.69 -4.32
C ARG A 163 37.11 -17.47 -4.78
N GLU A 164 36.57 -16.27 -4.63
CA GLU A 164 37.28 -15.01 -4.91
C GLU A 164 38.44 -14.82 -3.93
N ASP A 165 38.22 -15.02 -2.63
CA ASP A 165 39.27 -14.98 -1.61
C ASP A 165 40.40 -15.99 -1.87
N GLU A 166 40.06 -17.22 -2.27
CA GLU A 166 41.05 -18.23 -2.65
C GLU A 166 41.89 -17.79 -3.86
N LYS A 167 41.25 -17.20 -4.88
CA LYS A 167 41.96 -16.65 -6.04
C LYS A 167 42.85 -15.47 -5.66
N ASN A 168 42.37 -14.55 -4.83
CA ASN A 168 43.13 -13.40 -4.35
C ASN A 168 44.37 -13.86 -3.56
N LYS A 169 44.24 -14.86 -2.69
CA LYS A 169 45.38 -15.49 -2.00
C LYS A 169 46.36 -16.09 -2.99
N LYS A 170 45.89 -16.77 -4.04
CA LYS A 170 46.79 -17.34 -5.05
C LYS A 170 47.48 -16.27 -5.88
N ILE A 171 46.79 -15.19 -6.23
CA ILE A 171 47.38 -14.03 -6.91
C ILE A 171 48.48 -13.44 -6.04
N ALA A 172 48.22 -13.17 -4.75
CA ALA A 172 49.22 -12.64 -3.83
C ALA A 172 50.48 -13.51 -3.75
N SER A 173 50.31 -14.84 -3.60
CA SER A 173 51.44 -15.80 -3.62
C SER A 173 52.21 -15.78 -4.94
N LEU A 174 51.51 -15.69 -6.09
CA LEU A 174 52.18 -15.59 -7.38
C LEU A 174 52.91 -14.25 -7.52
N THR A 175 52.34 -13.15 -7.04
CA THR A 175 52.99 -11.84 -7.05
C THR A 175 54.28 -11.85 -6.25
N GLU A 176 54.27 -12.45 -5.05
CA GLU A 176 55.48 -12.64 -4.22
C GLU A 176 56.54 -13.49 -4.96
N GLU A 177 56.16 -14.62 -5.55
CA GLU A 177 57.07 -15.44 -6.37
C GLU A 177 57.64 -14.66 -7.58
N TYR A 178 56.84 -13.80 -8.21
CA TYR A 178 57.27 -12.94 -9.30
C TYR A 178 58.28 -11.88 -8.83
N GLU A 179 58.04 -11.25 -7.69
CA GLU A 179 58.95 -10.27 -7.09
C GLU A 179 60.30 -10.91 -6.72
N ASP A 180 60.29 -12.10 -6.11
CA ASP A 180 61.50 -12.88 -5.78
C ASP A 180 62.32 -13.24 -7.05
N LEU A 181 61.62 -13.64 -8.12
CA LEU A 181 62.23 -13.93 -9.41
C LEU A 181 62.82 -12.68 -10.06
N GLU A 182 62.12 -11.54 -9.97
CA GLU A 182 62.59 -10.27 -10.50
C GLU A 182 63.85 -9.78 -9.76
N GLU A 183 63.87 -9.89 -8.42
CA GLU A 183 65.05 -9.58 -7.62
C GLU A 183 66.24 -10.50 -7.97
N SER A 184 65.99 -11.81 -8.10
CA SER A 184 66.99 -12.78 -8.55
C SER A 184 67.55 -12.43 -9.92
N LEU A 185 66.69 -12.05 -10.86
CA LEU A 185 67.06 -11.66 -12.22
C LEU A 185 67.90 -10.38 -12.23
N LYS A 186 67.54 -9.38 -11.41
CA LYS A 186 68.33 -8.17 -11.19
C LYS A 186 69.71 -8.49 -10.59
N GLY A 187 69.78 -9.46 -9.67
CA GLY A 187 71.04 -9.98 -9.13
C GLY A 187 71.92 -10.61 -10.22
N TYR A 188 71.35 -11.48 -11.06
CA TYR A 188 72.07 -12.09 -12.18
C TYR A 188 72.54 -11.06 -13.20
N GLN A 189 71.71 -10.06 -13.55
CA GLN A 189 72.10 -8.95 -14.43
C GLN A 189 73.28 -8.16 -13.85
N SER A 190 73.27 -7.88 -12.54
CA SER A 190 74.37 -7.17 -11.87
C SER A 190 75.68 -7.98 -11.92
N SER A 191 75.59 -9.29 -11.65
CA SER A 191 76.72 -10.21 -11.75
C SER A 191 77.26 -10.32 -13.18
N LEU A 192 76.37 -10.40 -14.17
CA LEU A 192 76.73 -10.43 -15.59
C LEU A 192 77.45 -9.14 -16.01
N ASN A 193 76.97 -7.98 -15.57
CA ASN A 193 77.64 -6.70 -15.83
C ASN A 193 79.04 -6.67 -15.20
N SER A 194 79.18 -7.10 -13.94
CA SER A 194 80.49 -7.20 -13.28
C SER A 194 81.45 -8.14 -14.04
N LYS A 195 80.97 -9.30 -14.50
CA LYS A 195 81.77 -10.22 -15.33
C LYS A 195 82.14 -9.62 -16.68
N LYS A 196 81.25 -8.81 -17.28
CA LYS A 196 81.52 -8.09 -18.53
C LYS A 196 82.62 -7.04 -18.32
N GLU A 197 82.57 -6.28 -17.23
CA GLU A 197 83.61 -5.32 -16.83
C GLU A 197 84.96 -6.01 -16.59
N GLU A 198 84.96 -7.14 -15.87
CA GLU A 198 86.16 -7.96 -15.66
C GLU A 198 86.74 -8.46 -16.99
N CYS A 199 85.91 -8.98 -17.89
CA CYS A 199 86.32 -9.38 -19.23
C CYS A 199 86.92 -8.21 -20.01
N THR A 200 86.32 -7.02 -19.96
CA THR A 200 86.87 -5.84 -20.63
C THR A 200 88.22 -5.43 -20.06
N SER A 201 88.39 -5.43 -18.74
CA SER A 201 89.66 -5.14 -18.08
C SER A 201 90.74 -6.15 -18.42
N LEU A 202 90.42 -7.45 -18.43
CA LEU A 202 91.35 -8.50 -18.85
C LEU A 202 91.72 -8.35 -20.34
N ASN A 203 90.78 -7.96 -21.19
CA ASN A 203 91.04 -7.72 -22.61
C ASN A 203 91.94 -6.49 -22.82
N GLU A 204 91.76 -5.42 -22.04
CA GLU A 204 92.68 -4.27 -22.02
C GLU A 204 94.08 -4.66 -21.57
N LYS A 205 94.22 -5.39 -20.46
CA LYS A 205 95.50 -5.94 -20.01
C LYS A 205 96.15 -6.84 -21.07
N LEU A 206 95.38 -7.66 -21.78
CA LEU A 206 95.88 -8.45 -22.90
C LEU A 206 96.37 -7.58 -24.07
N LYS A 207 95.68 -6.49 -24.38
CA LYS A 207 96.14 -5.52 -25.40
C LYS A 207 97.44 -4.86 -24.96
N ASP A 208 97.57 -4.47 -23.70
CA ASP A 208 98.78 -3.85 -23.16
C ASP A 208 99.96 -4.83 -23.17
N LEU A 209 99.76 -6.08 -22.71
CA LEU A 209 100.77 -7.13 -22.81
C LEU A 209 101.20 -7.41 -24.26
N LYS A 210 100.27 -7.35 -25.22
CA LYS A 210 100.61 -7.46 -26.66
C LYS A 210 101.48 -6.29 -27.12
N ARG A 211 101.15 -5.06 -26.73
CA ARG A 211 101.98 -3.87 -27.04
C ARG A 211 103.36 -3.96 -26.41
N GLU A 212 103.45 -4.44 -25.16
CA GLU A 212 104.72 -4.69 -24.50
C GLU A 212 105.53 -5.76 -25.21
N LEU A 213 104.89 -6.83 -25.68
CA LEU A 213 105.54 -7.88 -26.46
C LEU A 213 106.06 -7.34 -27.81
N GLU A 214 105.25 -6.57 -28.53
CA GLU A 214 105.65 -5.90 -29.77
C GLU A 214 106.82 -4.91 -29.53
N SER A 215 106.79 -4.18 -28.41
CA SER A 215 107.87 -3.28 -27.98
C SER A 215 109.15 -4.06 -27.65
N LYS A 216 109.05 -5.18 -26.93
CA LYS A 216 110.19 -6.08 -26.68
C LYS A 216 110.77 -6.63 -27.96
N ASP A 217 109.94 -7.06 -28.91
CA ASP A 217 110.39 -7.52 -30.23
C ASP A 217 111.08 -6.39 -31.02
N ALA A 218 110.57 -5.15 -30.95
CA ALA A 218 111.18 -3.98 -31.57
C ALA A 218 112.54 -3.64 -30.93
N LEU A 219 112.63 -3.65 -29.60
CA LEU A 219 113.90 -3.48 -28.88
C LEU A 219 114.88 -4.59 -29.22
N GLN A 220 114.44 -5.85 -29.30
CA GLN A 220 115.29 -6.97 -29.68
C GLN A 220 115.82 -6.83 -31.12
N LYS A 221 114.99 -6.37 -32.05
CA LYS A 221 115.43 -6.02 -33.42
C LYS A 221 116.44 -4.88 -33.42
N SER A 222 116.21 -3.84 -32.62
CA SER A 222 117.14 -2.71 -32.46
C SER A 222 118.48 -3.16 -31.87
N ILE A 223 118.48 -4.00 -30.84
CA ILE A 223 119.68 -4.61 -30.26
C ILE A 223 120.45 -5.39 -31.33
N LYS A 224 119.77 -6.26 -32.11
CA LYS A 224 120.42 -6.99 -33.21
C LYS A 224 121.02 -6.05 -34.25
N SER A 225 120.35 -4.94 -34.58
CA SER A 225 120.87 -3.93 -35.50
C SER A 225 122.09 -3.21 -34.94
N LEU A 226 122.05 -2.82 -33.66
CA LEU A 226 123.18 -2.19 -32.97
C LEU A 226 124.36 -3.16 -32.80
N GLU A 227 124.11 -4.44 -32.55
CA GLU A 227 125.14 -5.48 -32.54
C GLU A 227 125.81 -5.61 -33.91
N GLN A 228 125.04 -5.58 -35.00
CA GLN A 228 125.57 -5.55 -36.36
C GLN A 228 126.39 -4.28 -36.62
N GLU A 229 125.88 -3.11 -36.23
CA GLU A 229 126.59 -1.84 -36.36
C GLU A 229 127.88 -1.83 -35.51
N ASN A 230 127.86 -2.40 -34.31
CA ASN A 230 129.05 -2.53 -33.46
C ASN A 230 130.11 -3.44 -34.10
N ILE A 231 129.69 -4.53 -34.76
CA ILE A 231 130.60 -5.38 -35.55
C ILE A 231 131.21 -4.59 -36.71
N LEU A 232 130.40 -3.81 -37.44
CA LEU A 232 130.88 -2.96 -38.54
C LEU A 232 131.83 -1.85 -38.05
N LEU A 233 131.51 -1.20 -36.93
CA LEU A 233 132.36 -0.19 -36.32
C LEU A 233 133.66 -0.79 -35.79
N LYS A 234 133.63 -1.98 -35.18
CA LYS A 234 134.86 -2.71 -34.81
C LYS A 234 135.72 -3.02 -36.02
N PHE A 235 135.11 -3.43 -37.14
CA PHE A 235 135.82 -3.62 -38.40
C PHE A 235 136.42 -2.30 -38.94
N GLU A 236 135.70 -1.18 -38.84
CA GLU A 236 136.20 0.13 -39.26
C GLU A 236 137.27 0.68 -38.31
N VAL A 237 137.18 0.42 -37.00
CA VAL A 237 138.21 0.73 -36.01
C VAL A 237 139.46 -0.10 -36.27
N ASP A 238 139.35 -1.41 -36.50
CA ASP A 238 140.47 -2.27 -36.89
C ASP A 238 141.14 -1.79 -38.19
N LYS A 239 140.35 -1.26 -39.13
CA LYS A 239 140.82 -0.66 -40.38
C LYS A 239 141.52 0.68 -40.14
N LEU A 240 141.02 1.52 -39.22
CA LEU A 240 141.62 2.79 -38.83
C LEU A 240 142.87 2.60 -37.94
N GLU A 241 142.92 1.57 -37.11
CA GLU A 241 144.10 1.16 -36.33
C GLU A 241 145.19 0.62 -37.26
N LYS A 242 144.84 -0.13 -38.32
CA LYS A 242 145.76 -0.49 -39.41
C LYS A 242 146.25 0.69 -40.24
N ALA A 243 145.54 1.82 -40.23
CA ALA A 243 145.89 3.02 -40.99
C ALA A 243 146.73 4.05 -40.19
N LYS A 244 147.06 3.81 -38.91
CA LYS A 244 147.74 4.79 -38.04
C LYS A 244 149.11 4.33 -37.52
N SER A 245 150.02 4.03 -38.43
CA SER A 245 151.47 3.97 -38.16
C SER A 245 152.29 4.74 -39.20
N GLU A 246 152.04 6.05 -39.38
CA GLU A 246 153.01 7.05 -39.91
C GLU A 246 152.46 8.50 -39.87
N LYS A 247 153.02 9.28 -38.93
CA LYS A 247 153.24 10.76 -38.80
C LYS A 247 152.27 11.87 -39.32
N ASN A 248 151.89 12.72 -38.35
CA ASN A 248 151.91 14.21 -38.25
C ASN A 248 151.30 15.15 -39.33
N ALA A 249 150.31 16.00 -38.93
CA ALA A 249 150.45 17.45 -38.64
C ALA A 249 149.10 18.27 -38.60
N ASN A 250 148.87 18.98 -37.48
CA ASN A 250 148.28 20.32 -37.20
C ASN A 250 147.02 20.98 -37.87
N GLN A 251 146.18 21.58 -36.97
CA GLN A 251 145.24 22.77 -37.04
C GLN A 251 143.80 22.65 -37.66
N PRO A 252 142.79 23.53 -37.32
CA PRO A 252 142.50 24.39 -36.13
C PRO A 252 141.00 24.44 -35.63
N ALA A 253 140.72 25.33 -34.64
CA ALA A 253 139.46 26.07 -34.26
C ALA A 253 138.29 25.34 -33.55
N GLY A 254 137.50 25.91 -32.60
CA GLY A 254 137.38 27.28 -32.09
C GLY A 254 135.90 27.75 -32.03
N ALA A 255 135.30 27.64 -30.84
CA ALA A 255 133.94 27.95 -30.35
C ALA A 255 133.03 29.08 -30.97
N THR A 256 131.71 28.88 -30.74
CA THR A 256 130.66 29.82 -30.27
C THR A 256 129.60 30.42 -31.23
N THR A 257 128.36 30.40 -30.71
CA THR A 257 127.27 31.41 -30.76
C THR A 257 126.12 31.35 -31.78
N ASN A 258 124.95 31.72 -31.22
CA ASN A 258 123.79 32.44 -31.80
C ASN A 258 122.65 31.60 -32.40
N SER A 259 121.36 31.92 -32.27
CA SER A 259 120.53 32.87 -31.49
C SER A 259 119.20 32.91 -32.26
N SER A 260 118.03 32.78 -31.63
CA SER A 260 116.77 33.37 -32.16
C SER A 260 115.60 33.19 -31.18
N ASP A 261 115.72 33.79 -29.99
CA ASP A 261 114.56 34.11 -29.13
C ASP A 261 113.99 35.46 -29.58
N ALA A 262 112.88 35.44 -30.33
CA ALA A 262 112.00 36.61 -30.51
C ALA A 262 110.63 36.24 -31.11
N GLU A 263 110.54 35.22 -31.96
CA GLU A 263 109.26 34.84 -32.62
C GLU A 263 108.41 33.85 -31.79
N GLU A 264 109.04 33.06 -30.91
CA GLU A 264 108.33 32.07 -30.08
C GLU A 264 107.52 32.71 -28.95
N ARG A 265 107.84 33.95 -28.57
CA ARG A 265 107.12 34.66 -27.51
C ARG A 265 105.80 35.28 -27.99
N GLU A 266 105.72 35.69 -29.26
CA GLU A 266 104.49 36.22 -29.86
C GLU A 266 103.49 35.10 -30.22
N THR A 267 103.99 33.93 -30.63
CA THR A 267 103.16 32.73 -30.86
C THR A 267 102.62 32.15 -29.55
N LEU A 268 103.41 32.14 -28.47
CA LEU A 268 102.93 31.76 -27.15
C LEU A 268 101.94 32.79 -26.57
N GLN A 269 102.17 34.09 -26.77
CA GLN A 269 101.22 35.11 -26.31
C GLN A 269 99.88 35.03 -27.07
N SER A 270 99.89 34.81 -28.38
CA SER A 270 98.66 34.61 -29.17
C SER A 270 97.94 33.30 -28.83
N GLN A 271 98.66 32.23 -28.46
CA GLN A 271 98.05 31.02 -27.90
C GLN A 271 97.43 31.26 -26.52
N VAL A 272 98.07 32.06 -25.67
CA VAL A 272 97.52 32.45 -24.36
C VAL A 272 96.27 33.30 -24.52
N ASP A 273 96.25 34.25 -25.45
CA ASP A 273 95.08 35.10 -25.71
C ASP A 273 93.91 34.32 -26.34
N PHE A 274 94.20 33.33 -27.20
CA PHE A 274 93.21 32.40 -27.72
C PHE A 274 92.61 31.49 -26.63
N LEU A 275 93.44 30.98 -25.72
CA LEU A 275 92.96 30.20 -24.59
C LEU A 275 92.11 31.06 -23.65
N ASN A 276 92.49 32.31 -23.42
CA ASN A 276 91.70 33.24 -22.63
C ASN A 276 90.34 33.55 -23.27
N SER A 277 90.23 33.63 -24.60
CA SER A 277 88.94 33.83 -25.26
C SER A 277 88.04 32.59 -25.13
N ILE A 278 88.58 31.38 -25.24
CA ILE A 278 87.84 30.13 -25.02
C ILE A 278 87.39 30.00 -23.56
N ILE A 279 88.23 30.42 -22.60
CA ILE A 279 87.89 30.37 -21.17
C ILE A 279 86.72 31.32 -20.87
N VAL A 280 86.72 32.53 -21.44
CA VAL A 280 85.61 33.48 -21.29
C VAL A 280 84.32 32.92 -21.91
N ASP A 281 84.42 32.34 -23.11
CA ASP A 281 83.26 31.76 -23.81
C ASP A 281 82.70 30.54 -23.04
N MET A 282 83.56 29.71 -22.43
CA MET A 282 83.13 28.62 -21.55
C MET A 282 82.56 29.06 -20.21
N LYS A 283 83.07 30.15 -19.62
CA LYS A 283 82.47 30.70 -18.42
C LYS A 283 81.07 31.23 -18.69
N GLN A 284 80.90 31.97 -19.78
CA GLN A 284 79.60 32.49 -20.18
C GLN A 284 78.60 31.38 -20.53
N LYS A 285 79.05 30.29 -21.17
CA LYS A 285 78.20 29.13 -21.44
C LYS A 285 77.79 28.38 -20.16
N ASN A 286 78.67 28.27 -19.18
CA ASN A 286 78.35 27.68 -17.88
C ASN A 286 77.37 28.55 -17.08
N GLU A 287 77.51 29.87 -17.11
CA GLU A 287 76.57 30.80 -16.45
C GLU A 287 75.17 30.70 -17.07
N ASN A 288 75.08 30.63 -18.42
CA ASN A 288 73.80 30.44 -19.11
C ASN A 288 73.13 29.10 -18.75
N LEU A 289 73.90 28.00 -18.69
CA LEU A 289 73.36 26.69 -18.28
C LEU A 289 72.91 26.68 -16.82
N GLN A 290 73.61 27.39 -15.93
CA GLN A 290 73.18 27.53 -14.53
C GLN A 290 71.86 28.30 -14.42
N LEU A 291 71.70 29.40 -15.18
CA LEU A 291 70.45 30.16 -15.23
C LEU A 291 69.28 29.32 -15.79
N GLU A 292 69.52 28.49 -16.80
CA GLU A 292 68.50 27.59 -17.36
C GLU A 292 68.06 26.51 -16.36
N VAL A 293 69.01 25.94 -15.60
CA VAL A 293 68.71 24.99 -14.52
C VAL A 293 67.95 25.65 -13.38
N GLU A 294 68.28 26.90 -13.02
CA GLU A 294 67.57 27.64 -11.99
C GLU A 294 66.16 28.03 -12.43
N ALA A 295 65.98 28.41 -13.70
CA ALA A 295 64.66 28.66 -14.29
C ALA A 295 63.78 27.39 -14.32
N LEU A 296 64.36 26.22 -14.63
CA LEU A 296 63.65 24.94 -14.58
C LEU A 296 63.28 24.52 -13.15
N LYS A 297 64.06 24.92 -12.14
CA LYS A 297 63.73 24.69 -10.72
C LYS A 297 62.65 25.64 -10.18
N MET A 298 62.52 26.83 -10.77
CA MET A 298 61.51 27.82 -10.37
C MET A 298 60.23 27.76 -11.22
N ALA A 299 60.20 26.95 -12.29
CA ALA A 299 58.97 26.67 -13.03
C ALA A 299 57.99 25.88 -12.14
N PRO A 300 56.74 26.35 -11.93
CA PRO A 300 55.74 25.61 -11.18
C PRO A 300 55.39 24.33 -11.93
N VAL A 301 55.61 23.20 -11.28
CA VAL A 301 55.10 21.92 -11.74
C VAL A 301 53.60 21.91 -11.43
N GLU A 302 52.76 22.34 -12.38
CA GLU A 302 51.33 22.06 -12.35
C GLU A 302 51.12 20.58 -12.69
N ILE A 303 51.30 19.73 -11.67
CA ILE A 303 50.73 18.39 -11.66
C ILE A 303 49.29 18.54 -11.17
N ASP A 304 48.35 18.47 -12.10
CA ASP A 304 46.92 18.31 -11.86
C ASP A 304 46.67 16.94 -11.21
N LEU A 305 46.77 16.91 -9.89
CA LEU A 305 46.41 15.78 -9.03
C LEU A 305 45.57 16.29 -7.87
N ASN A 306 44.38 16.84 -8.14
CA ASN A 306 43.32 16.82 -7.14
C ASN A 306 41.90 17.04 -7.72
N LEU A 307 41.45 16.07 -8.50
CA LEU A 307 40.05 15.93 -8.87
C LEU A 307 39.29 15.23 -7.74
N ASN A 308 39.21 15.87 -6.57
CA ASN A 308 38.30 15.53 -5.47
C ASN A 308 38.32 16.67 -4.43
N SER A 309 37.15 17.17 -4.03
CA SER A 309 36.91 18.14 -2.94
C SER A 309 36.58 19.59 -3.35
N VAL A 310 35.59 19.76 -4.22
CA VAL A 310 34.67 20.91 -4.10
C VAL A 310 33.29 20.35 -3.83
N GLU A 311 32.96 20.18 -2.55
CA GLU A 311 31.58 20.01 -2.10
C GLU A 311 30.80 21.28 -2.42
N LYS A 312 30.28 21.35 -3.65
CA LYS A 312 29.14 22.24 -3.94
C LYS A 312 27.98 21.67 -3.14
N LYS A 313 27.55 22.38 -2.08
CA LYS A 313 26.25 22.14 -1.45
C LYS A 313 25.18 22.36 -2.52
N LEU A 314 24.81 21.28 -3.20
CA LEU A 314 23.65 21.27 -4.09
C LEU A 314 22.43 21.66 -3.24
N ALA A 315 21.63 22.59 -3.73
CA ALA A 315 20.37 22.93 -3.06
C ALA A 315 19.55 21.64 -2.86
N PRO A 316 18.88 21.46 -1.70
CA PRO A 316 18.02 20.31 -1.48
C PRO A 316 17.06 20.14 -2.65
N ARG A 317 17.04 18.94 -3.25
CA ARG A 317 16.14 18.65 -4.37
C ARG A 317 14.70 18.66 -3.88
N LEU A 318 13.83 19.33 -4.63
CA LEU A 318 12.40 19.36 -4.32
C LEU A 318 11.82 18.00 -4.71
N PHE A 319 11.13 17.34 -3.80
CA PHE A 319 10.44 16.07 -4.08
C PHE A 319 9.02 16.20 -3.59
N CYS A 320 8.07 15.79 -4.42
CA CYS A 320 6.66 15.76 -4.07
C CYS A 320 6.23 14.32 -3.77
N ASP A 321 6.00 14.03 -2.49
CA ASP A 321 5.58 12.70 -2.02
C ASP A 321 4.17 12.32 -2.50
N ILE A 322 3.37 13.26 -3.00
CA ILE A 322 1.99 13.02 -3.48
C ILE A 322 1.96 12.47 -4.91
N CYS A 323 2.96 12.81 -5.74
CA CYS A 323 2.98 12.39 -7.14
C CYS A 323 4.30 11.82 -7.66
N ASP A 324 5.27 11.59 -6.76
CA ASP A 324 6.56 10.95 -7.01
C ASP A 324 7.41 11.60 -8.12
N VAL A 325 7.27 12.92 -8.30
CA VAL A 325 8.09 13.69 -9.24
C VAL A 325 9.14 14.51 -8.49
N PHE A 326 10.33 14.57 -9.08
CA PHE A 326 11.43 15.39 -8.56
C PHE A 326 11.50 16.73 -9.28
N ASP A 327 11.94 17.74 -8.55
CA ASP A 327 12.40 19.06 -8.99
C ASP A 327 11.35 19.93 -9.71
N LEU A 328 10.06 19.54 -9.70
CA LEU A 328 8.96 20.31 -10.28
C LEU A 328 8.23 21.22 -9.27
N HIS A 329 7.80 20.67 -8.14
CA HIS A 329 7.07 21.37 -7.08
C HIS A 329 7.35 20.69 -5.73
N GLU A 330 7.17 21.42 -4.63
CA GLU A 330 7.15 20.85 -3.28
C GLU A 330 5.79 20.20 -3.00
N THR A 331 5.73 19.31 -2.01
CA THR A 331 4.51 18.58 -1.63
C THR A 331 3.30 19.51 -1.43
N ASP A 332 3.51 20.69 -0.83
CA ASP A 332 2.45 21.66 -0.53
C ASP A 332 1.80 22.29 -1.79
N ASP A 333 2.52 22.34 -2.91
CA ASP A 333 2.08 22.93 -4.18
C ASP A 333 1.60 21.87 -5.19
N CYS A 334 1.36 20.63 -4.74
CA CYS A 334 0.93 19.57 -5.65
C CYS A 334 -0.48 19.83 -6.19
N PRO A 335 -0.70 19.97 -7.50
CA PRO A 335 -2.03 20.17 -8.06
C PRO A 335 -2.97 18.97 -7.81
N LYS A 336 -2.42 17.80 -7.47
CA LYS A 336 -3.22 16.65 -7.03
C LYS A 336 -3.78 16.82 -5.61
N GLN A 337 -3.19 17.69 -4.79
CA GLN A 337 -3.63 17.96 -3.42
C GLN A 337 -5.01 18.61 -3.39
N GLU A 338 -5.35 19.47 -4.36
CA GLU A 338 -6.68 20.07 -4.49
C GLU A 338 -7.73 19.08 -5.05
N SER A 339 -7.33 18.14 -5.91
CA SER A 339 -8.25 17.11 -6.44
C SER A 339 -8.66 16.05 -5.40
N PHE A 340 -7.94 15.90 -4.29
CA PHE A 340 -8.34 15.03 -3.19
C PHE A 340 -9.52 15.58 -2.36
N ILE A 341 -9.89 16.84 -2.55
CA ILE A 341 -10.98 17.49 -1.80
C ILE A 341 -12.31 17.45 -2.57
N ALA A 342 -12.28 17.14 -3.87
CA ALA A 342 -13.49 17.09 -4.71
C ALA A 342 -13.78 15.66 -5.17
N ASP A 343 -14.69 15.03 -4.42
CA ASP A 343 -15.48 13.84 -4.76
C ASP A 343 -14.79 12.46 -4.80
N GLU A 344 -15.48 11.54 -4.13
CA GLU A 344 -15.36 10.07 -4.09
C GLU A 344 -14.34 9.43 -3.14
N GLU A 345 -14.91 8.74 -2.14
CA GLU A 345 -14.39 7.62 -1.33
C GLU A 345 -12.86 7.51 -1.20
N VAL A 346 -12.32 8.07 -0.12
CA VAL A 346 -10.91 7.87 0.29
C VAL A 346 -10.76 6.48 0.92
N PRO A 347 -9.97 5.55 0.34
CA PRO A 347 -9.46 4.42 1.10
C PRO A 347 -8.34 4.95 1.99
N HIS A 348 -8.51 4.87 3.30
CA HIS A 348 -7.47 5.23 4.26
C HIS A 348 -6.21 4.36 4.05
N LEU A 349 -5.23 4.88 3.31
CA LEU A 349 -3.88 4.33 3.30
C LEU A 349 -3.19 4.78 4.60
N LEU A 350 -3.11 3.87 5.57
CA LEU A 350 -2.35 4.09 6.79
C LEU A 350 -0.85 4.22 6.49
N PRO A 351 -0.16 5.24 7.03
CA PRO A 351 1.29 5.33 6.97
C PRO A 351 1.94 4.11 7.64
N GLN A 352 2.89 3.52 6.92
CA GLN A 352 3.70 2.39 7.37
C GLN A 352 4.53 2.82 8.58
N GLY A 353 4.04 2.50 9.80
CA GLY A 353 4.72 2.85 11.06
C GLY A 353 3.81 3.23 12.24
N ALA A 354 2.49 3.32 12.07
CA ALA A 354 1.58 3.60 13.18
C ALA A 354 1.57 2.44 14.19
N ARG A 355 2.17 2.64 15.38
CA ARG A 355 1.79 1.86 16.56
C ARG A 355 0.29 1.98 16.68
N LYS A 356 -0.41 0.84 16.74
CA LYS A 356 -1.86 0.76 16.96
C LYS A 356 -2.19 1.67 18.15
N MET A 357 -2.72 2.86 17.88
CA MET A 357 -3.26 3.72 18.92
C MET A 357 -4.52 3.00 19.36
N GLU A 358 -4.40 2.14 20.36
CA GLU A 358 -5.55 1.70 21.13
C GLU A 358 -6.17 2.97 21.69
N GLU A 359 -7.36 3.31 21.21
CA GLU A 359 -8.10 4.48 21.68
C GLU A 359 -8.21 4.38 23.20
N ARG A 360 -7.55 5.30 23.90
CA ARG A 360 -7.54 5.34 25.35
C ARG A 360 -8.97 5.67 25.80
N PRO A 361 -9.65 4.78 26.56
CA PRO A 361 -11.00 5.03 27.01
C PRO A 361 -11.06 6.35 27.81
N TYR A 362 -11.93 7.26 27.38
CA TYR A 362 -12.19 8.52 28.06
C TYR A 362 -13.66 8.61 28.44
N CYS A 363 -13.92 9.05 29.67
CA CYS A 363 -15.27 9.20 30.17
C CYS A 363 -15.65 10.68 30.17
N ASN A 364 -16.69 11.04 29.41
CA ASN A 364 -17.23 12.39 29.38
C ASN A 364 -18.02 12.76 30.64
N THR A 365 -18.41 11.78 31.47
CA THR A 365 -19.20 12.01 32.70
C THR A 365 -18.33 12.45 33.88
N CYS A 366 -17.12 11.89 34.02
CA CYS A 366 -16.20 12.23 35.12
C CYS A 366 -14.85 12.80 34.64
N GLU A 367 -14.72 13.06 33.34
CA GLU A 367 -13.57 13.73 32.70
C GLU A 367 -12.20 13.06 32.96
N ILE A 368 -12.18 11.75 33.24
CA ILE A 368 -10.95 10.97 33.43
C ILE A 368 -10.75 9.91 32.36
N PHE A 369 -9.48 9.57 32.14
CA PHE A 369 -9.08 8.45 31.30
C PHE A 369 -9.07 7.14 32.10
N GLY A 370 -9.57 6.05 31.51
CA GLY A 370 -9.48 4.70 32.08
C GLY A 370 -10.74 3.84 31.93
N HIS A 371 -11.87 4.44 31.57
CA HIS A 371 -13.12 3.74 31.22
C HIS A 371 -13.89 4.59 30.20
N TRP A 372 -14.86 3.98 29.52
CA TRP A 372 -15.76 4.68 28.61
C TRP A 372 -16.92 5.31 29.37
N THR A 373 -17.52 6.35 28.80
CA THR A 373 -18.69 7.04 29.37
C THR A 373 -19.83 6.09 29.77
N TYR A 374 -20.04 4.98 29.05
CA TYR A 374 -21.10 4.00 29.34
C TYR A 374 -20.82 3.08 30.53
N ASP A 375 -19.55 2.94 30.96
CA ASP A 375 -19.14 2.13 32.11
C ASP A 375 -18.92 2.98 33.37
N CYS A 376 -19.31 4.26 33.34
CA CYS A 376 -19.07 5.18 34.43
C CYS A 376 -20.00 4.87 35.62
N GLN A 377 -19.42 4.46 36.75
CA GLN A 377 -20.13 4.23 38.02
C GLN A 377 -20.30 5.50 38.86
N ALA A 378 -20.20 6.69 38.25
CA ALA A 378 -20.54 7.92 38.95
C ALA A 378 -22.05 7.93 39.18
N GLU A 379 -22.48 7.53 40.39
CA GLU A 379 -23.81 7.79 40.89
C GLU A 379 -24.07 9.30 40.77
N GLU A 380 -25.05 9.67 39.95
CA GLU A 380 -25.63 11.01 39.94
C GLU A 380 -26.24 11.28 41.32
N GLU A 381 -25.42 11.71 42.28
CA GLU A 381 -25.90 12.62 43.32
C GLU A 381 -26.01 13.99 42.67
N TYR A 382 -27.17 14.29 42.07
CA TYR A 382 -28.02 15.45 42.37
C TYR A 382 -29.20 15.59 41.40
#